data_AF-A0A8X6TDL6-F1
#
_entry.id   AF-A0A8X6TDL6-F1
#
_cell.length_a   1.000
_cell.length_b   1.000
_cell.length_c   1.000
_cell.angle_alpha   90.00
_cell.angle_beta   90.00
_cell.angle_gamma   90.00
#
_symmetry.space_group_name_H-M   'P 1'
#
loop_
_entity.id
_entity.type
_entity.pdbx_description
1 polymer ?
#
loop_
_entity_poly.entity_id
_entity_poly.type
_entity_poly.pdbx_seq_one_letter_code
_entity_poly.pdbx_strand_id
1 'polypeptide(L)'
;MRFNEIQLLHLAEKALHDNCKRGYLFKRTSDNNKWQLRWFVLYQNLLFYYENEQCTRPSGAIFLEGCYCERLITPSSGKSTSSNQVKP
;
A
#
# COMPACT_ATOMS: atom_id res chain seq x y z
N MET A 1 0.08 9.23 -18.87
CA MET A 1 -0.30 8.04 -19.67
C MET A 1 -1.76 7.73 -19.37
N ARG A 2 -2.66 7.81 -20.37
CA ARG A 2 -4.09 7.45 -20.19
C ARG A 2 -4.24 5.98 -20.53
N PHE A 3 -4.50 5.14 -19.53
CA PHE A 3 -4.95 3.78 -19.79
C PHE A 3 -6.42 3.79 -20.21
N ASN A 4 -6.81 2.86 -21.06
CA ASN A 4 -8.22 2.57 -21.29
C ASN A 4 -8.81 1.98 -20.01
N GLU A 5 -9.89 2.58 -19.49
CA GLU A 5 -10.55 2.15 -18.26
C GLU A 5 -10.98 0.67 -18.32
N ILE A 6 -11.48 0.22 -19.48
CA ILE A 6 -11.91 -1.17 -19.67
C ILE A 6 -10.72 -2.14 -19.52
N GLN A 7 -9.59 -1.80 -20.11
CA GLN A 7 -8.37 -2.62 -19.99
C GLN A 7 -7.86 -2.67 -18.55
N LEU A 8 -7.91 -1.53 -17.84
CA LEU A 8 -7.48 -1.46 -16.45
C LEU A 8 -8.37 -2.31 -15.52
N LEU A 9 -9.69 -2.26 -15.72
CA LEU A 9 -10.64 -3.08 -14.97
C LEU A 9 -10.45 -4.57 -15.22
N HIS A 10 -10.25 -4.95 -16.48
CA HIS A 10 -9.94 -6.34 -16.86
C HIS A 10 -8.66 -6.87 -16.19
N LEU A 11 -7.61 -6.06 -16.12
CA LEU A 11 -6.37 -6.42 -15.42
C LEU A 11 -6.59 -6.51 -13.91
N ALA A 12 -7.39 -5.64 -13.32
CA ALA A 12 -7.72 -5.66 -11.90
C ALA A 12 -8.53 -6.92 -11.52
N GLU A 13 -9.44 -7.36 -12.37
CA GLU A 13 -10.18 -8.61 -12.19
C GLU A 13 -9.21 -9.81 -12.17
N LYS A 14 -8.32 -9.89 -13.16
CA LYS A 14 -7.28 -10.94 -13.20
C LYS A 14 -6.40 -10.94 -11.95
N ALA A 15 -6.02 -9.77 -11.45
CA ALA A 15 -5.19 -9.62 -10.26
C ALA A 15 -5.82 -10.24 -9.01
N LEU A 16 -7.15 -10.23 -8.89
CA LEU A 16 -7.86 -10.80 -7.74
C LEU A 16 -7.82 -12.33 -7.73
N HIS A 17 -7.83 -12.96 -8.91
CA HIS A 17 -7.86 -14.41 -9.09
C HIS A 17 -6.47 -15.06 -9.17
N ASP A 18 -5.45 -14.30 -9.57
CA ASP A 18 -4.08 -14.80 -9.64
C ASP A 18 -3.43 -14.87 -8.24
N ASN A 19 -2.45 -15.75 -8.04
CA ASN A 19 -1.72 -15.90 -6.76
C ASN A 19 -0.68 -14.78 -6.57
N CYS A 20 -1.15 -13.54 -6.63
CA CYS A 20 -0.38 -12.32 -6.48
C CYS A 20 -0.11 -11.96 -5.02
N LYS A 21 0.99 -11.21 -4.80
CA LYS A 21 1.27 -10.58 -3.51
C LYS A 21 0.19 -9.56 -3.22
N ARG A 22 -0.43 -9.69 -2.05
CA ARG A 22 -1.54 -8.86 -1.61
C ARG A 22 -1.47 -8.63 -0.11
N GLY A 23 -2.01 -7.51 0.35
CA GLY A 23 -1.93 -7.15 1.77
C GLY A 23 -2.39 -5.73 2.06
N TYR A 24 -2.65 -5.47 3.34
CA TYR A 24 -2.93 -4.12 3.81
C TYR A 24 -1.65 -3.29 3.93
N LEU A 25 -1.66 -2.10 3.36
CA LEU A 25 -0.62 -1.09 3.54
C LEU A 25 -1.24 0.28 3.80
N PHE A 26 -0.51 1.13 4.50
CA PHE A 26 -0.89 2.53 4.65
C PHE A 26 -0.43 3.33 3.43
N LYS A 27 -1.38 4.02 2.80
CA LYS A 27 -1.14 4.94 1.69
C LYS A 27 -1.36 6.38 2.15
N ARG A 28 -0.38 7.26 1.93
CA ARG A 28 -0.57 8.71 2.12
C ARG A 28 -1.40 9.28 0.97
N THR A 29 -2.45 10.02 1.29
CA THR A 29 -3.24 10.74 0.28
C THR A 29 -2.52 12.01 -0.16
N SER A 30 -2.69 12.40 -1.43
CA SER A 30 -2.15 13.65 -1.97
C SER A 30 -2.76 14.87 -1.29
N ASP A 31 -4.05 14.79 -0.94
CA ASP A 31 -4.85 15.99 -0.68
C ASP A 31 -4.78 16.46 0.77
N ASN A 32 -4.56 15.54 1.71
CA ASN A 32 -4.68 15.87 3.15
C ASN A 32 -3.52 15.29 3.99
N ASN A 33 -2.47 14.76 3.35
CA ASN A 33 -1.36 14.06 4.02
C ASN A 33 -1.79 12.98 5.02
N LYS A 34 -3.03 12.48 4.93
CA LYS A 34 -3.56 11.45 5.81
C LYS A 34 -3.11 10.09 5.31
N TRP A 35 -2.68 9.25 6.25
CA TRP A 35 -2.43 7.84 5.98
C TRP A 35 -3.75 7.08 6.06
N GLN A 36 -4.07 6.34 4.99
CA GLN A 36 -5.25 5.50 4.92
C GLN A 36 -4.85 4.06 4.72
N LEU A 37 -5.47 3.15 5.47
CA LEU A 37 -5.30 1.72 5.25
C LEU A 37 -6.03 1.32 3.97
N ARG A 38 -5.33 0.63 3.07
CA ARG A 38 -5.88 0.13 1.80
C ARG A 38 -5.40 -1.29 1.57
N TRP A 39 -6.24 -2.08 0.90
CA TRP A 39 -5.86 -3.40 0.42
C TRP A 39 -5.13 -3.24 -0.90
N PHE A 40 -3.92 -3.78 -1.00
CA PHE A 40 -3.10 -3.72 -2.20
C PHE A 40 -2.97 -5.08 -2.85
N VAL A 41 -2.96 -5.10 -4.19
CA VAL A 41 -2.71 -6.30 -5.00
C VAL A 41 -1.71 -5.95 -6.08
N LEU A 42 -0.59 -6.67 -6.11
CA LEU A 42 0.47 -6.50 -7.10
C LEU A 42 0.29 -7.51 -8.24
N TYR A 43 -0.05 -7.03 -9.43
CA TYR A 43 -0.18 -7.84 -10.64
C TYR A 43 0.72 -7.30 -11.74
N GLN A 44 1.70 -8.10 -12.18
CA GLN A 44 2.73 -7.68 -13.12
C GLN A 44 3.43 -6.39 -12.65
N ASN A 45 3.42 -5.33 -13.47
CA ASN A 45 3.94 -4.00 -13.16
C ASN A 45 2.86 -3.01 -12.68
N LEU A 46 1.70 -3.51 -12.26
CA LEU A 46 0.60 -2.71 -11.73
C LEU A 46 0.35 -3.04 -10.26
N LEU A 47 0.29 -2.00 -9.44
CA LEU A 47 -0.10 -2.08 -8.05
C LEU A 47 -1.50 -1.48 -7.90
N PHE A 48 -2.51 -2.35 -7.82
CA PHE A 48 -3.89 -1.97 -7.57
C PHE A 48 -4.11 -1.74 -6.07
N TYR A 49 -5.01 -0.82 -5.74
CA TYR A 49 -5.46 -0.65 -4.36
C TYR A 49 -6.98 -0.49 -4.28
N TYR A 50 -7.52 -1.01 -3.18
CA TYR A 50 -8.94 -1.13 -2.90
C TYR A 50 -9.22 -0.59 -1.50
N GLU A 51 -10.48 -0.28 -1.22
CA GLU A 51 -10.90 0.17 0.09
C GLU A 51 -10.72 -0.93 1.15
N ASN A 52 -11.05 -2.17 0.79
CA ASN A 52 -10.85 -3.39 1.59
C ASN A 52 -10.66 -4.61 0.67
N GLU A 53 -10.40 -5.78 1.25
CA GLU A 53 -10.16 -7.03 0.52
C GLU A 53 -11.39 -7.57 -0.22
N GLN A 54 -12.60 -7.21 0.20
CA GLN A 54 -13.85 -7.67 -0.39
C GLN A 54 -14.27 -6.86 -1.63
N CYS A 55 -13.65 -5.70 -1.85
CA CYS A 55 -13.91 -4.86 -3.01
C CYS A 55 -13.37 -5.50 -4.31
N THR A 56 -14.21 -5.56 -5.34
CA THR A 56 -13.82 -6.06 -6.67
C THR A 56 -13.35 -4.97 -7.62
N ARG A 57 -13.84 -3.73 -7.45
CA ARG A 57 -13.42 -2.57 -8.24
C ARG A 57 -12.26 -1.84 -7.54
N PRO A 58 -11.12 -1.61 -8.21
CA PRO A 58 -10.02 -0.88 -7.61
C PRO A 58 -10.38 0.59 -7.42
N SER A 59 -9.92 1.18 -6.31
CA SER A 59 -9.97 2.63 -6.08
C SER A 59 -8.90 3.37 -6.89
N GLY A 60 -7.89 2.65 -7.37
CA GLY A 60 -6.90 3.15 -8.31
C GLY A 60 -5.79 2.15 -8.56
N ALA A 61 -4.87 2.54 -9.44
CA ALA A 61 -3.72 1.74 -9.83
C ALA A 61 -2.46 2.61 -9.89
N ILE A 62 -1.31 2.02 -9.55
CA ILE A 62 0.00 2.63 -9.64
C ILE A 62 0.82 1.79 -10.63
N PHE A 63 1.38 2.45 -11.64
CA PHE A 63 2.29 1.82 -12.58
C PHE A 63 3.70 1.82 -11.98
N LEU A 64 4.29 0.64 -11.86
CA LEU A 64 5.58 0.46 -11.18
C LEU A 64 6.78 0.44 -12.12
N GLU A 65 6.57 0.51 -13.43
CA GLU A 65 7.69 0.50 -14.37
C GLU A 65 8.58 1.73 -14.15
N GLY A 66 9.87 1.49 -13.90
CA GLY A 66 10.83 2.54 -13.54
C GLY A 66 10.73 3.05 -12.10
N CYS A 67 9.83 2.51 -11.27
CA CYS A 67 9.78 2.85 -9.85
C CYS A 67 10.88 2.12 -9.07
N TYR A 68 11.35 2.77 -8.00
CA TYR A 68 12.29 2.21 -7.04
C TYR A 68 11.74 2.37 -5.62
N CYS A 69 12.14 1.46 -4.73
CA CYS A 69 11.79 1.51 -3.32
C CYS A 69 13.01 1.90 -2.50
N GLU A 70 12.85 2.91 -1.65
CA GLU A 70 13.85 3.27 -0.66
C GLU A 70 13.33 2.91 0.74
N ARG A 71 14.18 2.23 1.53
CA ARG A 71 13.88 1.98 2.93
C ARG A 71 14.23 3.23 3.74
N LEU A 72 13.22 3.95 4.18
CA LEU A 72 13.39 5.00 5.19
C LEU A 72 13.58 4.35 6.56
N ILE A 73 14.76 4.53 7.16
CA ILE A 73 14.99 4.16 8.56
C ILE A 73 14.30 5.23 9.41
N THR A 74 13.09 4.94 9.89
CA THR A 74 12.52 5.76 10.96
C THR A 74 13.29 5.47 12.23
N PRO A 75 13.92 6.47 12.87
CA PRO A 75 14.52 6.26 14.17
C PRO A 75 13.40 5.80 15.11
N SER A 76 13.52 4.56 15.57
CA SER A 76 12.70 4.00 16.63
C SER A 76 12.72 4.99 17.79
N SER A 77 11.61 5.69 18.04
CA SER A 77 11.39 6.37 19.30
C SER A 77 11.16 5.27 20.33
N GLY A 78 12.28 4.74 20.85
CA GLY A 78 12.29 3.81 21.97
C GLY A 78 11.57 4.44 23.16
N LYS A 79 10.30 4.09 23.34
CA LYS A 79 9.62 4.26 24.62
C LYS A 79 10.05 3.11 25.52
N SER A 80 11.25 3.21 26.09
CA SER A 80 11.61 2.50 27.32
C SER A 80 11.16 3.35 28.51
N THR A 81 9.87 3.28 28.85
CA THR A 81 9.40 3.71 30.17
C THR A 81 9.22 2.47 31.02
N SER A 82 10.26 2.11 31.76
CA SER A 82 10.18 1.25 32.93
C SER A 82 10.79 2.01 34.10
N SER A 83 9.93 2.27 35.08
CA SER A 83 10.15 2.89 36.38
C SER A 83 11.17 2.15 37.24
N ASN A 84 12.11 2.89 37.86
CA ASN A 84 12.38 2.94 39.32
C ASN A 84 13.85 3.24 39.67
N GLN A 85 13.97 4.00 40.76
CA GLN A 85 15.15 4.35 41.57
C GLN A 85 16.11 3.16 41.78
N VAL A 86 17.41 3.32 42.02
CA VAL A 86 18.05 3.87 43.22
C VAL A 86 19.54 4.20 42.92
N LYS A 87 20.01 5.35 43.43
CA LYS A 87 21.43 5.76 43.52
C LYS A 87 22.12 5.05 44.70
N PRO A 88 23.39 4.67 44.57
CA PRO A 88 24.39 4.92 45.60
C PRO A 88 25.23 6.17 45.27
#